data_AF-A0A1A2M5G7-F1
#
_entry.id   AF-A0A1A2M5G7-F1
#
_cell.length_a   1.000
_cell.length_b   1.000
_cell.length_c   1.000
_cell.angle_alpha   90.00
_cell.angle_beta   90.00
_cell.angle_gamma   90.00
#
_symmetry.space_group_name_H-M   'P 1'
#
loop_
_entity.id
_entity.type
_entity.pdbx_description
1 polymer ?
#
loop_
_entity_poly.entity_id
_entity_poly.type
_entity_poly.pdbx_seq_one_letter_code
_entity_poly.pdbx_strand_id
1 'polypeptide(L)'
;MLPGVGTKEDIKEAQNNGGSICRIATHCTEADVSIQHFGLARELGLETVGFLMMSHTIAPEKLAAQARIMADAGCQCVYVVDSAGALVLEGVRDRVAALVAELGEDAQVGFHGHENLGLGVANSVEAVRAGAKQIDGSCRRFGAGAGNAPVEALIGVFDKIGVKTGIDFFDIADAAEEVVAPAMPAECLLDRNALIMGYSGVYSSFLKHAIRQSERYGVPAHQLLHRAGQRKLIGGQEDQLIDIALEIKREQHTV
;
A
#
# COMPACT_ATOMS: atom_id res chain seq x y z
N MET A 1 1.72 2.84 -11.58
CA MET A 1 2.79 3.77 -12.01
C MET A 1 3.03 4.77 -10.89
N LEU A 2 4.30 5.04 -10.54
CA LEU A 2 4.67 6.10 -9.58
C LEU A 2 5.38 7.23 -10.34
N PRO A 3 4.88 8.47 -10.35
CA PRO A 3 5.60 9.61 -10.89
C PRO A 3 6.98 9.73 -10.23
N GLY A 4 8.03 9.92 -11.04
CA GLY A 4 9.43 9.93 -10.58
C GLY A 4 10.11 8.55 -10.62
N VAL A 5 9.37 7.48 -10.88
CA VAL A 5 9.90 6.14 -11.20
C VAL A 5 9.47 5.73 -12.61
N GLY A 6 8.15 5.65 -12.82
CA GLY A 6 7.56 5.41 -14.12
C GLY A 6 7.22 6.71 -14.84
N THR A 7 6.95 6.60 -16.12
CA THR A 7 6.71 7.68 -17.06
C THR A 7 5.36 7.54 -17.75
N LYS A 8 4.97 8.56 -18.51
CA LYS A 8 3.77 8.55 -19.34
C LYS A 8 3.88 7.57 -20.52
N GLU A 9 5.11 7.35 -20.99
CA GLU A 9 5.43 6.37 -22.02
C GLU A 9 5.14 4.96 -21.52
N ASP A 10 5.49 4.64 -20.27
CA ASP A 10 5.16 3.35 -19.65
C ASP A 10 3.64 3.13 -19.52
N ILE A 11 2.87 4.21 -19.26
CA ILE A 11 1.40 4.12 -19.25
C ILE A 11 0.88 3.73 -20.65
N LYS A 12 1.40 4.38 -21.70
CA LYS A 12 1.00 4.07 -23.09
C LYS A 12 1.37 2.65 -23.47
N GLU A 13 2.57 2.21 -23.11
CA GLU A 13 3.01 0.84 -23.36
C GLU A 13 2.11 -0.18 -22.64
N ALA A 14 1.79 0.06 -21.36
CA ALA A 14 0.88 -0.80 -20.61
C ALA A 14 -0.53 -0.85 -21.23
N GLN A 15 -1.05 0.28 -21.72
CA GLN A 15 -2.34 0.36 -22.40
C GLN A 15 -2.32 -0.39 -23.75
N ASN A 16 -1.25 -0.24 -24.54
CA ASN A 16 -1.06 -0.99 -25.79
C ASN A 16 -0.98 -2.50 -25.56
N ASN A 17 -0.51 -2.92 -24.38
CA ASN A 17 -0.47 -4.32 -23.95
C ASN A 17 -1.80 -4.81 -23.32
N GLY A 18 -2.86 -4.01 -23.36
CA GLY A 18 -4.20 -4.39 -22.90
C GLY A 18 -4.53 -4.03 -21.45
N GLY A 19 -3.66 -3.31 -20.74
CA GLY A 19 -4.01 -2.75 -19.44
C GLY A 19 -5.13 -1.72 -19.57
N SER A 20 -6.19 -1.87 -18.78
CA SER A 20 -7.40 -1.02 -18.84
C SER A 20 -7.63 -0.15 -17.60
N ILE A 21 -6.91 -0.42 -16.51
CA ILE A 21 -6.98 0.34 -15.25
C ILE A 21 -5.58 0.88 -14.93
N CYS A 22 -5.43 2.21 -14.92
CA CYS A 22 -4.20 2.89 -14.53
C CYS A 22 -4.25 3.28 -13.07
N ARG A 23 -3.45 2.61 -12.24
CA ARG A 23 -3.26 2.99 -10.83
C ARG A 23 -2.02 3.86 -10.68
N ILE A 24 -2.20 5.10 -10.25
CA ILE A 24 -1.15 6.12 -10.13
C ILE A 24 -0.94 6.42 -8.65
N ALA A 25 0.29 6.21 -8.16
CA ALA A 25 0.62 6.34 -6.75
C ALA A 25 1.62 7.46 -6.51
N THR A 26 1.37 8.28 -5.49
CA THR A 26 2.28 9.30 -4.98
C THR A 26 2.44 9.13 -3.48
N HIS A 27 3.46 9.75 -2.88
CA HIS A 27 3.40 9.96 -1.44
C HIS A 27 2.17 10.81 -1.09
N CYS A 28 1.54 10.57 0.06
CA CYS A 28 0.27 11.18 0.43
C CYS A 28 0.25 12.71 0.49
N THR A 29 1.40 13.39 0.43
CA THR A 29 1.52 14.86 0.39
C THR A 29 1.80 15.44 -0.99
N GLU A 30 2.00 14.60 -2.00
CA GLU A 30 2.55 14.96 -3.31
C GLU A 30 1.59 14.59 -4.45
N ALA A 31 0.29 14.78 -4.29
CA ALA A 31 -0.68 14.41 -5.33
C ALA A 31 -0.53 15.23 -6.62
N ASP A 32 -0.04 16.46 -6.55
CA ASP A 32 0.08 17.37 -7.70
C ASP A 32 1.01 16.85 -8.81
N VAL A 33 2.06 16.11 -8.47
CA VAL A 33 2.95 15.49 -9.47
C VAL A 33 2.24 14.44 -10.34
N SER A 34 1.07 13.95 -9.92
CA SER A 34 0.28 12.96 -10.66
C SER A 34 -0.66 13.56 -11.70
N ILE A 35 -0.89 14.89 -11.72
CA ILE A 35 -1.93 15.54 -12.54
C ILE A 35 -1.81 15.17 -14.03
N GLN A 36 -0.61 15.34 -14.60
CA GLN A 36 -0.37 15.03 -16.02
C GLN A 36 -0.55 13.54 -16.37
N HIS A 37 -0.44 12.66 -15.38
CA HIS A 37 -0.52 11.22 -15.57
C HIS A 37 -1.99 10.77 -15.58
N PHE A 38 -2.82 11.34 -14.71
CA PHE A 38 -4.27 11.12 -14.76
C PHE A 38 -4.88 11.68 -16.04
N GLY A 39 -4.49 12.90 -16.44
CA GLY A 39 -4.94 13.50 -17.71
C GLY A 39 -4.67 12.58 -18.90
N LEU A 40 -3.42 12.10 -19.04
CA LEU A 40 -3.08 11.15 -20.09
C LEU A 40 -3.85 9.82 -19.98
N ALA A 41 -3.95 9.23 -18.78
CA ALA A 41 -4.65 7.96 -18.62
C ALA A 41 -6.11 8.06 -19.07
N ARG A 42 -6.78 9.17 -18.75
CA ARG A 42 -8.15 9.45 -19.20
C ARG A 42 -8.25 9.69 -20.70
N GLU A 43 -7.29 10.40 -21.31
CA GLU A 43 -7.22 10.55 -22.78
C GLU A 43 -7.07 9.20 -23.50
N LEU A 44 -6.36 8.25 -22.90
CA LEU A 44 -6.18 6.89 -23.41
C LEU A 44 -7.38 5.97 -23.14
N GLY A 45 -8.44 6.47 -22.50
CA GLY A 45 -9.65 5.71 -22.17
C GLY A 45 -9.47 4.71 -21.01
N LEU A 46 -8.44 4.87 -20.18
CA LEU A 46 -8.20 4.02 -19.01
C LEU A 46 -9.10 4.43 -17.83
N GLU A 47 -9.55 3.45 -17.05
CA GLU A 47 -10.06 3.71 -15.71
C GLU A 47 -8.90 4.17 -14.81
N THR A 48 -9.12 5.15 -13.94
CA THR A 48 -8.06 5.74 -13.12
C THR A 48 -8.28 5.55 -11.62
N VAL A 49 -7.23 5.07 -10.95
CA VAL A 49 -7.18 4.92 -9.50
C VAL A 49 -5.97 5.66 -8.95
N GLY A 50 -6.17 6.42 -7.87
CA GLY A 50 -5.14 7.22 -7.21
C GLY A 50 -4.75 6.64 -5.87
N PHE A 51 -3.45 6.54 -5.62
CA PHE A 51 -2.89 5.96 -4.40
C PHE A 51 -2.15 7.03 -3.60
N LEU A 52 -2.66 7.36 -2.41
CA LEU A 52 -2.00 8.25 -1.46
C LEU A 52 -1.17 7.40 -0.48
N MET A 53 0.05 7.03 -0.89
CA MET A 53 0.93 6.13 -0.13
C MET A 53 1.35 6.71 1.22
N MET A 54 1.57 5.83 2.20
CA MET A 54 1.95 6.19 3.57
C MET A 54 0.89 7.08 4.25
N SER A 55 -0.40 6.81 4.00
CA SER A 55 -1.52 7.61 4.51
C SER A 55 -1.54 7.83 6.03
N HIS A 56 -0.84 6.99 6.81
CA HIS A 56 -0.73 7.15 8.26
C HIS A 56 0.04 8.39 8.72
N THR A 57 0.87 8.99 7.86
CA THR A 57 1.77 10.10 8.25
C THR A 57 1.07 11.45 8.38
N ILE A 58 -0.14 11.60 7.82
CA ILE A 58 -0.90 12.86 7.83
C ILE A 58 -2.32 12.67 8.38
N ALA A 59 -2.91 13.77 8.84
CA ALA A 59 -4.28 13.81 9.35
C ALA A 59 -5.33 13.57 8.24
N PRO A 60 -6.53 13.07 8.57
CA PRO A 60 -7.59 12.78 7.60
C PRO A 60 -7.92 13.94 6.65
N GLU A 61 -8.01 15.17 7.16
CA GLU A 61 -8.39 16.35 6.38
C GLU A 61 -7.28 16.75 5.39
N LYS A 62 -6.01 16.53 5.77
CA LYS A 62 -4.87 16.75 4.88
C LYS A 62 -4.82 15.70 3.77
N LEU A 63 -5.18 14.46 4.08
CA LEU A 63 -5.29 13.39 3.10
C LEU A 63 -6.44 13.65 2.11
N ALA A 64 -7.59 14.11 2.61
CA ALA A 64 -8.73 14.48 1.78
C ALA A 64 -8.39 15.62 0.80
N ALA A 65 -7.67 16.66 1.24
CA ALA A 65 -7.22 17.72 0.34
C ALA A 65 -6.33 17.20 -0.80
N GLN A 66 -5.53 16.17 -0.56
CA GLN A 66 -4.69 15.53 -1.58
C GLN A 66 -5.50 14.62 -2.50
N ALA A 67 -6.54 13.98 -1.97
CA ALA A 67 -7.50 13.22 -2.77
C ALA A 67 -8.28 14.12 -3.74
N ARG A 68 -8.68 15.32 -3.30
CA ARG A 68 -9.30 16.34 -4.15
C ARG A 68 -8.42 16.70 -5.35
N ILE A 69 -7.12 16.91 -5.13
CA ILE A 69 -6.16 17.15 -6.23
C ILE A 69 -6.18 15.99 -7.26
N MET A 70 -6.20 14.74 -6.80
CA MET A 70 -6.26 13.58 -7.70
C MET A 70 -7.58 13.53 -8.48
N ALA A 71 -8.72 13.74 -7.80
CA ALA A 71 -10.03 13.72 -8.41
C ALA A 71 -10.18 14.79 -9.49
N ASP A 72 -9.77 16.03 -9.19
CA ASP A 72 -9.80 17.16 -10.14
C ASP A 72 -8.89 16.91 -11.36
N ALA A 73 -7.85 16.09 -11.21
CA ALA A 73 -6.98 15.66 -12.31
C ALA A 73 -7.56 14.52 -13.17
N GLY A 74 -8.73 13.98 -12.81
CA GLY A 74 -9.41 12.91 -13.53
C GLY A 74 -9.29 11.53 -12.91
N CYS A 75 -8.87 11.41 -11.65
CA CYS A 75 -8.93 10.17 -10.88
C CYS A 75 -10.38 9.78 -10.55
N GLN A 76 -10.75 8.51 -10.78
CA GLN A 76 -12.13 8.02 -10.55
C GLN A 76 -12.30 7.29 -9.22
N CYS A 77 -11.20 6.88 -8.58
CA CYS A 77 -11.19 6.30 -7.24
C CYS A 77 -9.90 6.61 -6.50
N VAL A 78 -9.97 7.25 -5.32
CA VAL A 78 -8.79 7.57 -4.51
C VAL A 78 -8.70 6.62 -3.31
N TYR A 79 -7.52 6.04 -3.10
CA TYR A 79 -7.27 5.10 -2.02
C TYR A 79 -6.56 5.74 -0.83
N VAL A 80 -7.05 5.39 0.35
CA VAL A 80 -6.24 5.38 1.57
C VAL A 80 -5.30 4.18 1.50
N VAL A 81 -4.00 4.44 1.51
CA VAL A 81 -2.98 3.38 1.33
C VAL A 81 -2.11 3.30 2.58
N ASP A 82 -2.32 2.24 3.36
CA ASP A 82 -1.52 1.93 4.53
C ASP A 82 -0.25 1.15 4.14
N SER A 83 0.64 1.84 3.44
CA SER A 83 1.86 1.24 2.88
C SER A 83 2.81 0.65 3.95
N ALA A 84 2.64 1.04 5.21
CA ALA A 84 3.44 0.55 6.33
C ALA A 84 2.71 -0.48 7.19
N GLY A 85 1.43 -0.76 6.96
CA GLY A 85 0.61 -1.59 7.86
C GLY A 85 0.57 -1.01 9.28
N ALA A 86 0.47 0.32 9.39
CA ALA A 86 0.60 1.10 10.61
C ALA A 86 -0.71 1.73 11.07
N LEU A 87 -1.76 1.71 10.23
CA LEU A 87 -3.08 2.18 10.63
C LEU A 87 -3.80 1.13 11.47
N VAL A 88 -4.56 1.60 12.47
CA VAL A 88 -5.35 0.75 13.37
C VAL A 88 -6.80 1.21 13.31
N LEU A 89 -7.68 0.36 12.77
CA LEU A 89 -9.13 0.43 12.86
C LEU A 89 -9.72 1.83 12.61
N GLU A 90 -9.98 2.60 13.68
CA GLU A 90 -10.53 3.96 13.59
C GLU A 90 -9.66 4.89 12.74
N GLY A 91 -8.33 4.71 12.77
CA GLY A 91 -7.41 5.47 11.93
C GLY A 91 -7.65 5.26 10.42
N VAL A 92 -8.17 4.10 10.03
CA VAL A 92 -8.62 3.83 8.65
C VAL A 92 -10.00 4.45 8.43
N ARG A 93 -10.95 4.18 9.33
CA ARG A 93 -12.32 4.69 9.25
C ARG A 93 -12.35 6.22 9.08
N ASP A 94 -11.57 6.94 9.88
CA ASP A 94 -11.56 8.41 9.89
C ASP A 94 -11.00 8.98 8.58
N ARG A 95 -9.95 8.35 8.02
CA ARG A 95 -9.36 8.75 6.72
C ARG A 95 -10.30 8.46 5.56
N VAL A 96 -10.92 7.28 5.55
CA VAL A 96 -11.88 6.91 4.50
C VAL A 96 -13.10 7.83 4.56
N ALA A 97 -13.66 8.07 5.75
CA ALA A 97 -14.80 8.97 5.92
C ALA A 97 -14.48 10.41 5.47
N ALA A 98 -13.28 10.91 5.77
CA ALA A 98 -12.83 12.22 5.30
C ALA A 98 -12.74 12.29 3.76
N LEU A 99 -12.19 11.26 3.11
CA LEU A 99 -12.16 11.19 1.64
C LEU A 99 -13.56 11.10 1.04
N VAL A 100 -14.45 10.29 1.62
CA VAL A 100 -15.84 10.16 1.15
C VAL A 100 -16.57 11.51 1.26
N ALA A 101 -16.40 12.22 2.38
CA ALA A 101 -17.02 13.52 2.58
C ALA A 101 -16.50 14.59 1.63
N GLU A 102 -15.19 14.60 1.33
CA GLU A 102 -14.57 15.55 0.41
C GLU A 102 -14.90 15.26 -1.05
N LEU A 103 -14.85 14.00 -1.48
CA LEU A 103 -15.01 13.61 -2.87
C LEU A 103 -16.47 13.50 -3.30
N GLY A 104 -17.38 13.14 -2.38
CA GLY A 104 -18.80 12.99 -2.68
C GLY A 104 -19.05 12.03 -3.86
N GLU A 105 -19.66 12.54 -4.92
CA GLU A 105 -19.95 11.78 -6.14
C GLU A 105 -18.86 11.92 -7.23
N ASP A 106 -17.82 12.74 -7.00
CA ASP A 106 -16.79 13.01 -8.01
C ASP A 106 -15.87 11.80 -8.23
N ALA A 107 -15.62 11.01 -7.18
CA ALA A 107 -14.78 9.83 -7.22
C ALA A 107 -15.14 8.84 -6.11
N GLN A 108 -14.87 7.56 -6.33
CA GLN A 108 -14.96 6.53 -5.30
C GLN A 108 -13.80 6.66 -4.29
N VAL A 109 -13.94 5.99 -3.15
CA VAL A 109 -12.86 5.81 -2.18
C VAL A 109 -12.52 4.33 -2.09
N GLY A 110 -11.22 4.03 -2.00
CA GLY A 110 -10.71 2.69 -1.76
C GLY A 110 -9.78 2.59 -0.56
N PHE A 111 -9.45 1.35 -0.19
CA PHE A 111 -8.46 1.08 0.85
C PHE A 111 -7.51 -0.05 0.44
N HIS A 112 -6.23 0.16 0.74
CA HIS A 112 -5.16 -0.83 0.58
C HIS A 112 -4.39 -0.96 1.90
N GLY A 113 -4.46 -2.14 2.51
CA GLY A 113 -3.85 -2.44 3.80
C GLY A 113 -2.75 -3.50 3.74
N HIS A 114 -1.76 -3.34 4.63
CA HIS A 114 -0.72 -4.33 4.90
C HIS A 114 -0.91 -5.02 6.26
N GLU A 115 -0.39 -6.24 6.39
CA GLU A 115 -0.57 -7.11 7.56
C GLU A 115 0.49 -6.92 8.66
N ASN A 116 1.28 -5.84 8.63
CA ASN A 116 2.43 -5.66 9.54
C ASN A 116 2.05 -5.57 11.03
N LEU A 117 0.77 -5.38 11.34
CA LEU A 117 0.19 -5.48 12.70
C LEU A 117 -0.93 -6.53 12.80
N GLY A 118 -1.12 -7.36 11.77
CA GLY A 118 -2.18 -8.38 11.71
C GLY A 118 -3.59 -7.81 11.56
N LEU A 119 -3.71 -6.60 10.98
CA LEU A 119 -4.96 -5.86 10.90
C LEU A 119 -5.51 -5.70 9.48
N GLY A 120 -4.89 -6.31 8.46
CA GLY A 120 -5.23 -6.07 7.06
C GLY A 120 -6.72 -6.26 6.76
N VAL A 121 -7.29 -7.40 7.16
CA VAL A 121 -8.72 -7.72 6.96
C VAL A 121 -9.64 -6.80 7.77
N ALA A 122 -9.31 -6.57 9.05
CA ALA A 122 -10.14 -5.76 9.94
C ALA A 122 -10.19 -4.29 9.48
N ASN A 123 -9.05 -3.74 9.07
CA ASN A 123 -8.94 -2.42 8.50
C ASN A 123 -9.74 -2.29 7.19
N SER A 124 -9.74 -3.32 6.33
CA SER A 124 -10.58 -3.34 5.12
C SER A 124 -12.07 -3.33 5.45
N VAL A 125 -12.50 -4.04 6.51
CA VAL A 125 -13.90 -3.99 6.98
C VAL A 125 -14.27 -2.59 7.48
N GLU A 126 -13.39 -1.95 8.26
CA GLU A 126 -13.62 -0.57 8.72
C GLU A 126 -13.66 0.43 7.56
N ALA A 127 -12.83 0.24 6.54
CA ALA A 127 -12.88 1.04 5.32
C ALA A 127 -14.22 0.89 4.58
N VAL A 128 -14.71 -0.35 4.38
CA VAL A 128 -16.01 -0.59 3.73
C VAL A 128 -17.15 0.06 4.53
N ARG A 129 -17.14 -0.08 5.86
CA ARG A 129 -18.13 0.56 6.74
C ARG A 129 -18.09 2.09 6.68
N ALA A 130 -16.92 2.67 6.42
CA ALA A 130 -16.73 4.10 6.24
C ALA A 130 -17.10 4.61 4.84
N GLY A 131 -17.46 3.73 3.91
CA GLY A 131 -17.91 4.09 2.56
C GLY A 131 -16.92 3.77 1.43
N ALA A 132 -15.82 3.08 1.70
CA ALA A 132 -14.96 2.58 0.63
C ALA A 132 -15.71 1.57 -0.26
N LYS A 133 -15.59 1.72 -1.58
CA LYS A 133 -16.24 0.87 -2.60
C LYS A 133 -15.25 -0.05 -3.32
N GLN A 134 -13.95 0.15 -3.11
CA GLN A 134 -12.92 -0.73 -3.62
C GLN A 134 -11.92 -1.11 -2.52
N ILE A 135 -11.52 -2.39 -2.50
CA ILE A 135 -10.60 -2.93 -1.49
C ILE A 135 -9.54 -3.74 -2.21
N ASP A 136 -8.29 -3.50 -1.83
CA ASP A 136 -7.17 -4.32 -2.28
C ASP A 136 -6.90 -5.49 -1.33
N GLY A 137 -6.47 -6.59 -1.92
CA GLY A 137 -5.88 -7.73 -1.24
C GLY A 137 -5.00 -8.52 -2.19
N SER A 138 -4.22 -9.46 -1.65
CA SER A 138 -3.49 -10.45 -2.43
C SER A 138 -3.88 -11.84 -1.96
N CYS A 139 -4.14 -12.78 -2.88
CA CYS A 139 -4.30 -14.19 -2.51
C CYS A 139 -3.06 -14.64 -1.71
N ARG A 140 -3.28 -15.38 -0.63
CA ARG A 140 -2.22 -15.85 0.27
C ARG A 140 -1.34 -14.72 0.82
N ARG A 141 -1.91 -13.53 1.00
CA ARG A 141 -1.22 -12.29 1.43
C ARG A 141 -0.07 -11.85 0.51
N PHE A 142 0.09 -12.44 -0.67
CA PHE A 142 1.33 -12.36 -1.43
C PHE A 142 1.71 -10.90 -1.77
N GLY A 143 2.66 -10.35 -1.02
CA GLY A 143 2.91 -8.91 -0.97
C GLY A 143 4.08 -8.49 -0.11
N ALA A 144 4.31 -7.18 -0.03
CA ALA A 144 5.41 -6.60 0.76
C ALA A 144 5.17 -6.70 2.28
N GLY A 145 6.25 -6.67 3.07
CA GLY A 145 6.18 -6.81 4.53
C GLY A 145 5.61 -8.16 4.98
N ALA A 146 4.71 -8.13 5.97
CA ALA A 146 3.91 -9.30 6.37
C ALA A 146 2.81 -9.67 5.36
N GLY A 147 2.78 -9.00 4.20
CA GLY A 147 1.83 -9.23 3.12
C GLY A 147 0.68 -8.24 3.08
N ASN A 148 -0.18 -8.40 2.09
CA ASN A 148 -1.44 -7.68 1.97
C ASN A 148 -2.57 -8.42 2.69
N ALA A 149 -3.73 -7.79 2.85
CA ALA A 149 -4.92 -8.49 3.32
C ALA A 149 -5.21 -9.72 2.41
N PRO A 150 -5.34 -10.94 2.96
CA PRO A 150 -5.56 -12.13 2.17
C PRO A 150 -6.95 -12.10 1.52
N VAL A 151 -7.01 -12.19 0.20
CA VAL A 151 -8.28 -12.10 -0.56
C VAL A 151 -9.25 -13.19 -0.10
N GLU A 152 -8.78 -14.42 0.02
CA GLU A 152 -9.58 -15.57 0.46
C GLU A 152 -10.24 -15.33 1.84
N ALA A 153 -9.58 -14.62 2.76
CA ALA A 153 -10.17 -14.26 4.03
C ALA A 153 -11.08 -13.03 3.92
N LEU A 154 -10.74 -12.04 3.10
CA LEU A 154 -11.61 -10.90 2.81
C LEU A 154 -12.96 -11.37 2.28
N ILE A 155 -12.98 -12.30 1.32
CA ILE A 155 -14.22 -12.85 0.76
C ILE A 155 -15.01 -13.58 1.84
N GLY A 156 -14.37 -14.50 2.59
CA GLY A 156 -15.05 -15.21 3.67
C GLY A 156 -15.63 -14.27 4.74
N VAL A 157 -14.94 -13.20 5.09
CA VAL A 157 -15.44 -12.19 6.05
C VAL A 157 -16.55 -11.34 5.46
N PHE A 158 -16.41 -10.87 4.22
CA PHE A 158 -17.41 -10.06 3.52
C PHE A 158 -18.73 -10.82 3.34
N ASP A 159 -18.69 -12.11 3.02
CA ASP A 159 -19.86 -12.98 2.99
C ASP A 159 -20.59 -13.03 4.34
N LYS A 160 -19.84 -13.15 5.45
CA LYS A 160 -20.43 -13.21 6.80
C LYS A 160 -21.07 -11.90 7.24
N ILE A 161 -20.60 -10.76 6.72
CA ILE A 161 -21.14 -9.43 7.06
C ILE A 161 -22.08 -8.86 5.99
N GLY A 162 -22.40 -9.63 4.94
CA GLY A 162 -23.36 -9.25 3.90
C GLY A 162 -22.84 -8.26 2.86
N VAL A 163 -21.51 -8.17 2.66
CA VAL A 163 -20.89 -7.34 1.64
C VAL A 163 -20.70 -8.17 0.37
N LYS A 164 -21.45 -7.84 -0.69
CA LYS A 164 -21.37 -8.56 -1.97
C LYS A 164 -20.11 -8.17 -2.74
N THR A 165 -19.26 -9.14 -3.06
CA THR A 165 -18.03 -8.96 -3.85
C THR A 165 -18.18 -9.52 -5.28
N GLY A 166 -19.01 -10.55 -5.45
CA GLY A 166 -19.09 -11.30 -6.71
C GLY A 166 -17.98 -12.34 -6.90
N ILE A 167 -17.16 -12.59 -5.87
CA ILE A 167 -16.12 -13.62 -5.85
C ILE A 167 -16.63 -14.80 -5.02
N ASP A 168 -16.52 -16.01 -5.54
CA ASP A 168 -16.86 -17.22 -4.80
C ASP A 168 -15.76 -17.57 -3.78
N PHE A 169 -16.16 -17.86 -2.53
CA PHE A 169 -15.24 -18.13 -1.43
C PHE A 169 -14.42 -19.43 -1.65
N PHE A 170 -15.05 -20.49 -2.15
CA PHE A 170 -14.36 -21.77 -2.33
C PHE A 170 -13.38 -21.69 -3.49
N ASP A 171 -13.80 -21.12 -4.62
CA ASP A 171 -12.94 -20.98 -5.79
C ASP A 171 -11.69 -20.12 -5.50
N ILE A 172 -11.83 -19.04 -4.72
CA ILE A 172 -10.68 -18.18 -4.39
C ILE A 172 -9.77 -18.80 -3.34
N ALA A 173 -10.29 -19.66 -2.46
CA ALA A 173 -9.49 -20.44 -1.52
C ALA A 173 -8.65 -21.50 -2.26
N ASP A 174 -9.26 -22.21 -3.21
CA ASP A 174 -8.56 -23.17 -4.08
C ASP A 174 -7.46 -22.46 -4.89
N ALA A 175 -7.76 -21.30 -5.48
CA ALA A 175 -6.75 -20.51 -6.19
C ALA A 175 -5.59 -20.07 -5.28
N ALA A 176 -5.88 -19.66 -4.05
CA ALA A 176 -4.85 -19.24 -3.10
C ALA A 176 -3.92 -20.39 -2.69
N GLU A 177 -4.47 -21.58 -2.43
CA GLU A 177 -3.72 -22.74 -1.94
C GLU A 177 -3.04 -23.52 -3.07
N GLU A 178 -3.72 -23.75 -4.19
CA GLU A 178 -3.24 -24.65 -5.25
C GLU A 178 -2.48 -23.94 -6.38
N VAL A 179 -2.72 -22.65 -6.59
CA VAL A 179 -2.10 -21.88 -7.67
C VAL A 179 -1.11 -20.85 -7.15
N VAL A 180 -1.51 -20.03 -6.17
CA VAL A 180 -0.68 -18.92 -5.70
C VAL A 180 0.41 -19.40 -4.74
N ALA A 181 0.08 -20.22 -3.74
CA ALA A 181 1.07 -20.68 -2.76
C ALA A 181 2.29 -21.38 -3.41
N PRO A 182 2.14 -22.25 -4.44
CA PRO A 182 3.30 -22.85 -5.12
C PRO A 182 4.19 -21.85 -5.87
N ALA A 183 3.67 -20.68 -6.25
CA ALA A 183 4.44 -19.63 -6.91
C ALA A 183 5.17 -18.71 -5.91
N MET A 184 4.84 -18.79 -4.63
CA MET A 184 5.45 -17.96 -3.58
C MET A 184 6.83 -18.53 -3.20
N PRO A 185 7.84 -17.66 -2.98
CA PRO A 185 9.15 -18.13 -2.51
C PRO A 185 9.10 -18.68 -1.07
N ALA A 186 8.16 -18.15 -0.28
CA ALA A 186 7.82 -18.56 1.08
C ALA A 186 6.54 -17.82 1.49
N GLU A 187 5.90 -18.26 2.57
CA GLU A 187 4.79 -17.54 3.20
C GLU A 187 5.20 -16.11 3.60
N CYS A 188 4.24 -15.19 3.54
CA CYS A 188 4.39 -13.87 4.15
C CYS A 188 4.29 -14.02 5.67
N LEU A 189 5.28 -13.50 6.40
CA LEU A 189 5.42 -13.72 7.84
C LEU A 189 5.16 -12.42 8.60
N LEU A 190 4.35 -12.53 9.67
CA LEU A 190 4.28 -11.52 10.72
C LEU A 190 5.45 -11.70 11.69
N ASP A 191 6.67 -11.58 11.16
CA ASP A 191 7.90 -11.74 11.92
C ASP A 191 8.28 -10.44 12.66
N ARG A 192 9.39 -10.49 13.42
CA ARG A 192 9.89 -9.33 14.17
C ARG A 192 10.15 -8.12 13.27
N ASN A 193 10.68 -8.33 12.07
CA ASN A 193 11.02 -7.23 11.17
C ASN A 193 9.74 -6.55 10.66
N ALA A 194 8.75 -7.33 10.22
CA ALA A 194 7.46 -6.81 9.78
C ALA A 194 6.70 -6.09 10.89
N LEU A 195 6.66 -6.66 12.10
CA LEU A 195 6.06 -5.99 13.28
C LEU A 195 6.71 -4.63 13.55
N ILE A 196 8.04 -4.53 13.45
CA ILE A 196 8.76 -3.27 13.63
C ILE A 196 8.42 -2.26 12.53
N MET A 197 8.21 -2.70 11.29
CA MET A 197 7.76 -1.81 10.22
C MET A 197 6.39 -1.22 10.51
N GLY A 198 5.42 -2.05 10.90
CA GLY A 198 4.08 -1.59 11.30
C GLY A 198 4.13 -0.63 12.47
N TYR A 199 4.89 -0.98 13.51
CA TYR A 199 5.03 -0.16 14.71
C TYR A 199 5.77 1.17 14.45
N SER A 200 6.74 1.18 13.54
CA SER A 200 7.60 2.35 13.28
C SER A 200 7.20 3.15 12.04
N GLY A 201 6.11 2.78 11.37
CA GLY A 201 5.63 3.46 10.16
C GLY A 201 6.58 3.34 8.96
N VAL A 202 7.16 2.17 8.72
CA VAL A 202 8.13 1.94 7.64
C VAL A 202 7.46 1.35 6.40
N TYR A 203 7.77 1.91 5.22
CA TYR A 203 7.24 1.44 3.94
C TYR A 203 7.57 -0.05 3.69
N SER A 204 6.54 -0.88 3.44
CA SER A 204 6.66 -2.35 3.53
C SER A 204 7.63 -2.99 2.53
N SER A 205 7.91 -2.37 1.37
CA SER A 205 8.90 -2.90 0.41
C SER A 205 10.32 -2.95 1.00
N PHE A 206 10.61 -2.13 2.02
CA PHE A 206 11.93 -2.03 2.62
C PHE A 206 12.38 -3.34 3.26
N LEU A 207 11.47 -4.26 3.62
CA LEU A 207 11.78 -5.50 4.35
C LEU A 207 12.92 -6.30 3.70
N LYS A 208 12.76 -6.71 2.45
CA LYS A 208 13.75 -7.57 1.77
C LYS A 208 15.03 -6.80 1.44
N HIS A 209 14.94 -5.48 1.21
CA HIS A 209 16.13 -4.64 1.05
C HIS A 209 16.92 -4.51 2.35
N ALA A 210 16.25 -4.32 3.49
CA ALA A 210 16.87 -4.26 4.81
C ALA A 210 17.52 -5.60 5.19
N ILE A 211 16.88 -6.73 4.89
CA ILE A 211 17.48 -8.07 5.08
C ILE A 211 18.77 -8.20 4.24
N ARG A 212 18.73 -7.80 2.97
CA ARG A 212 19.92 -7.82 2.10
C ARG A 212 21.05 -6.93 2.66
N GLN A 213 20.75 -5.72 3.14
CA GLN A 213 21.78 -4.86 3.73
C GLN A 213 22.28 -5.39 5.09
N SER A 214 21.40 -6.02 5.86
CA SER A 214 21.75 -6.69 7.12
C SER A 214 22.82 -7.76 6.89
N GLU A 215 22.62 -8.64 5.92
CA GLU A 215 23.60 -9.65 5.51
C GLU A 215 24.89 -9.03 4.96
N ARG A 216 24.76 -8.01 4.09
CA ARG A 216 25.90 -7.35 3.44
C ARG A 216 26.84 -6.65 4.41
N TYR A 217 26.30 -6.01 5.45
CA TYR A 217 27.07 -5.17 6.36
C TYR A 217 27.31 -5.80 7.73
N GLY A 218 26.62 -6.90 8.06
CA GLY A 218 26.74 -7.60 9.34
C GLY A 218 26.01 -6.88 10.49
N VAL A 219 24.91 -6.19 10.18
CA VAL A 219 24.12 -5.40 11.15
C VAL A 219 22.70 -5.93 11.26
N PRO A 220 21.97 -5.81 12.39
CA PRO A 220 20.64 -6.40 12.50
C PRO A 220 19.57 -5.68 11.66
N ALA A 221 18.82 -6.41 10.81
CA ALA A 221 17.78 -5.84 9.95
C ALA A 221 16.72 -5.02 10.69
N HIS A 222 16.30 -5.48 11.88
CA HIS A 222 15.31 -4.77 12.70
C HIS A 222 15.80 -3.37 13.13
N GLN A 223 17.11 -3.18 13.35
CA GLN A 223 17.66 -1.86 13.68
C GLN A 223 17.67 -0.95 12.45
N LEU A 224 17.95 -1.48 11.26
CA LEU A 224 17.84 -0.74 10.00
C LEU A 224 16.42 -0.22 9.81
N LEU A 225 15.43 -1.10 9.97
CA LEU A 225 14.02 -0.75 9.81
C LEU A 225 13.57 0.27 10.87
N HIS A 226 13.94 0.09 12.13
CA HIS A 226 13.60 1.06 13.17
C HIS A 226 14.19 2.45 12.88
N ARG A 227 15.47 2.52 12.46
CA ARG A 227 16.11 3.79 12.07
C ARG A 227 15.53 4.39 10.79
N ALA A 228 15.07 3.56 9.85
CA ALA A 228 14.35 4.04 8.67
C ALA A 228 13.07 4.78 9.08
N GLY A 229 12.33 4.24 10.06
CA GLY A 229 11.17 4.90 10.65
C GLY A 229 11.54 6.20 11.37
N GLN A 230 12.61 6.21 12.17
CA GLN A 230 13.11 7.43 12.84
C GLN A 230 13.52 8.53 11.84
N ARG A 231 14.12 8.14 10.71
CA ARG A 231 14.48 9.05 9.61
C ARG A 231 13.29 9.46 8.73
N LYS A 232 12.09 8.93 9.00
CA LYS A 232 10.85 9.22 8.25
C LYS A 232 10.99 8.99 6.75
N LEU A 233 11.68 7.92 6.38
CA LEU A 233 11.84 7.55 4.97
C LEU A 233 10.49 7.16 4.36
N ILE A 234 10.30 7.51 3.09
CA ILE A 234 9.11 7.20 2.29
C ILE A 234 9.43 6.17 1.20
N GLY A 235 8.40 5.70 0.49
CA GLY A 235 8.55 4.73 -0.59
C GLY A 235 9.50 5.24 -1.69
N GLY A 236 10.36 4.36 -2.20
CA GLY A 236 11.38 4.69 -3.21
C GLY A 236 12.74 5.10 -2.64
N GLN A 237 12.91 5.18 -1.31
CA GLN A 237 14.16 5.55 -0.65
C GLN A 237 14.96 4.34 -0.11
N GLU A 238 14.86 3.18 -0.76
CA GLU A 238 15.57 1.96 -0.37
C GLU A 238 17.11 2.11 -0.34
N ASP A 239 17.66 3.07 -1.09
CA ASP A 239 19.08 3.42 -1.10
C ASP A 239 19.58 3.88 0.29
N GLN A 240 18.74 4.58 1.05
CA GLN A 240 19.09 5.10 2.37
C GLN A 240 19.31 3.99 3.41
N LEU A 241 18.79 2.78 3.17
CA LEU A 241 19.08 1.62 4.03
C LEU A 241 20.57 1.24 4.01
N ILE A 242 21.29 1.56 2.93
CA ILE A 242 22.73 1.36 2.82
C ILE A 242 23.47 2.33 3.77
N ASP A 243 23.08 3.61 3.79
CA ASP A 243 23.69 4.60 4.68
C ASP A 243 23.43 4.27 6.15
N ILE A 244 22.20 3.88 6.51
CA ILE A 244 21.86 3.44 7.87
C ILE A 244 22.70 2.23 8.27
N ALA A 245 22.91 1.26 7.37
CA ALA A 245 23.73 0.09 7.67
C ALA A 245 25.20 0.45 7.94
N LEU A 246 25.76 1.38 7.16
CA LEU A 246 27.11 1.91 7.40
C LEU A 246 27.21 2.69 8.71
N GLU A 247 26.17 3.45 9.07
CA GLU A 247 26.10 4.17 10.35
C GLU A 247 26.13 3.20 11.54
N ILE A 248 25.24 2.20 11.57
CA ILE A 248 25.21 1.19 12.64
C ILE A 248 26.57 0.49 12.74
N LYS A 249 27.19 0.16 11.59
CA LYS A 249 28.50 -0.48 11.58
C LYS A 249 29.59 0.40 12.17
N ARG A 250 29.59 1.71 11.89
CA ARG A 250 30.55 2.67 12.49
C ARG A 250 30.40 2.70 14.01
N GLU A 251 29.17 2.75 14.51
CA GLU A 251 28.90 2.75 15.95
C GLU A 251 29.43 1.49 16.65
N GLN A 252 29.26 0.31 16.03
CA GLN A 252 29.79 -0.95 16.57
C GLN A 252 31.33 -1.00 16.66
N HIS A 253 32.05 -0.24 15.84
CA HIS A 253 33.52 -0.17 15.88
C HIS A 253 34.05 0.89 16.85
N THR A 254 33.17 1.72 17.42
CA THR A 254 33.56 2.79 18.35
C THR A 254 33.40 2.35 19.82
N VAL A 255 32.93 1.13 20.05
CA VAL A 255 32.71 0.50 21.38
C VAL A 255 33.79 -0.53 21.66
#